data_AF-A0AA42WSM2-F1
#
_entry.id   AF-A0AA42WSM2-F1
#
_cell.length_a   1.000
_cell.length_b   1.000
_cell.length_c   1.000
_cell.angle_alpha   90.00
_cell.angle_beta   90.00
_cell.angle_gamma   90.00
#
_symmetry.space_group_name_H-M   'P 1'
#
loop_
_entity.id
_entity.type
_entity.pdbx_description
1 polymer ?
#
loop_
_entity_poly.entity_id
_entity_poly.type
_entity_poly.pdbx_seq_one_letter_code
_entity_poly.pdbx_strand_id
1 'polypeptide(L)'
;MCIDARQAHQNLKVMKANKTDPHDAAGLAQLARTGFYKEVQVKSSAAHGVRSVITARSHLVEARVRLDHIIRGLCATFGYRPGAGQGKAFLERIMHAAHIPGLGEAIAFLLSVRAELMEQIKEMDRRLRVIAVSRKPVKSS
;
A
#
# COMPACT_ATOMS: atom_id res chain seq x y z
N MET A 1 -2.88 -11.66 24.64
CA MET A 1 -1.49 -11.24 24.93
C MET A 1 -0.62 -11.76 23.79
N CYS A 2 0.01 -10.88 23.01
CA CYS A 2 0.82 -11.29 21.86
C CYS A 2 2.26 -10.84 22.09
N ILE A 3 3.17 -11.81 22.14
CA ILE A 3 4.60 -11.60 22.36
C ILE A 3 5.26 -11.39 21.00
N ASP A 4 6.21 -10.45 20.90
CA ASP A 4 7.01 -10.27 19.69
C ASP A 4 7.83 -11.55 19.42
N ALA A 5 7.52 -12.21 18.30
CA ALA A 5 8.11 -13.50 17.94
C ALA A 5 9.64 -13.45 17.80
N ARG A 6 10.22 -12.30 17.43
CA ARG A 6 11.68 -12.13 17.32
C ARG A 6 12.33 -12.03 18.68
N GLN A 7 11.71 -11.28 19.60
CA GLN A 7 12.22 -11.12 20.96
C GLN A 7 12.03 -12.40 21.78
N ALA A 8 10.90 -13.09 21.59
CA ALA A 8 10.68 -14.43 22.13
C ALA A 8 11.75 -15.41 21.62
N HIS A 9 12.02 -15.41 20.31
CA HIS A 9 13.01 -16.31 19.71
C HIS A 9 14.43 -16.04 20.21
N GLN A 10 14.84 -14.79 20.37
CA GLN A 10 16.17 -14.45 20.88
C GLN A 10 16.36 -14.82 22.36
N ASN A 11 15.34 -14.57 23.20
CA ASN A 11 15.40 -14.93 24.61
C ASN A 11 15.33 -16.45 24.82
N LEU A 12 14.49 -17.17 24.04
CA LEU A 12 14.44 -18.64 24.06
C LEU A 12 15.78 -19.28 23.64
N LYS A 13 16.51 -18.66 22.72
CA LYS A 13 17.82 -19.17 22.26
C LYS A 13 18.92 -19.09 23.31
N VAL A 14 18.80 -18.16 24.25
CA VAL A 14 19.77 -17.94 25.33
C VAL A 14 19.52 -18.88 26.51
N MET A 15 18.31 -19.45 26.66
CA MET A 15 17.86 -19.92 27.98
C MET A 15 17.71 -21.43 28.24
N LYS A 16 17.82 -22.39 27.31
CA LYS A 16 18.22 -23.81 27.58
C LYS A 16 17.94 -24.77 26.41
N ALA A 17 18.78 -25.81 26.38
CA ALA A 17 18.94 -26.84 25.36
C ALA A 17 18.08 -28.11 25.53
N ASN A 18 16.92 -28.07 26.21
CA ASN A 18 15.98 -29.20 26.22
C ASN A 18 14.55 -28.68 26.41
N LYS A 19 13.72 -28.87 25.39
CA LYS A 19 12.43 -28.22 25.22
C LYS A 19 11.29 -29.19 25.51
N THR A 20 10.45 -28.88 26.50
CA THR A 20 9.17 -29.57 26.76
C THR A 20 8.13 -28.52 27.20
N ASP A 21 7.06 -28.40 26.40
CA ASP A 21 6.06 -27.33 26.42
C ASP A 21 5.29 -27.05 27.74
N PRO A 22 5.23 -27.93 28.77
CA PRO A 22 4.51 -27.61 30.01
C PRO A 22 5.23 -26.59 30.92
N HIS A 23 6.55 -26.47 30.85
CA HIS A 23 7.32 -25.57 31.72
C HIS A 23 7.30 -24.10 31.24
N ASP A 24 7.01 -23.86 29.96
CA ASP A 24 6.99 -22.52 29.36
C ASP A 24 5.80 -21.68 29.84
N ALA A 25 4.63 -22.30 30.05
CA ALA A 25 3.44 -21.63 30.54
C ALA A 25 3.61 -21.12 31.98
N ALA A 26 4.28 -21.90 32.83
CA ALA A 26 4.59 -21.51 34.21
C ALA A 26 5.65 -20.38 34.25
N GLY A 27 6.66 -20.43 33.37
CA GLY A 27 7.67 -19.38 33.24
C GLY A 27 7.09 -18.03 32.78
N LEU A 28 6.16 -18.05 31.81
CA LEU A 28 5.46 -16.86 31.33
C LEU A 28 4.54 -16.24 32.39
N ALA A 29 3.86 -17.07 33.18
CA ALA A 29 3.01 -16.61 34.27
C ALA A 29 3.81 -15.97 35.42
N GLN A 30 5.03 -16.45 35.69
CA GLN A 30 5.94 -15.86 36.67
C GLN A 30 6.44 -14.47 36.22
N LEU A 31 6.75 -14.31 34.94
CA LEU A 31 7.22 -13.05 34.36
C LEU A 31 6.13 -11.97 34.25
N ALA A 32 4.86 -12.36 34.07
CA ALA A 32 3.73 -11.44 34.13
C ALA A 32 3.49 -10.89 35.54
N ARG A 33 3.81 -11.68 36.59
CA ARG A 33 3.62 -11.29 37.99
C ARG A 33 4.69 -10.34 38.54
N THR A 34 5.88 -10.28 37.94
CA THR A 34 7.01 -9.45 38.43
C THR A 34 7.07 -8.04 37.84
N GLY A 35 6.11 -7.65 36.99
CA GLY A 35 6.02 -6.29 36.45
C GLY A 35 7.07 -5.95 35.37
N PHE A 36 7.79 -6.93 34.84
CA PHE A 36 8.89 -6.72 33.88
C PHE A 36 8.46 -6.63 32.41
N TYR A 37 7.34 -5.98 32.09
CA TYR A 37 7.03 -5.65 30.70
C TYR A 37 6.48 -4.23 30.55
N LYS A 38 7.20 -3.45 29.74
CA LYS A 38 6.70 -2.23 29.12
C LYS A 38 5.64 -2.63 28.10
N GLU A 39 4.42 -2.17 28.30
CA GLU A 39 3.28 -2.38 27.40
C GLU A 39 3.64 -1.98 25.96
N VAL A 40 3.93 -2.96 25.10
CA VAL A 40 4.14 -2.72 23.66
C VAL A 40 2.76 -2.83 23.03
N GLN A 41 2.16 -1.68 22.70
CA GLN A 41 0.89 -1.64 22.02
C GLN A 41 0.93 -2.51 20.75
N VAL A 42 0.17 -3.61 20.77
CA VAL A 42 -0.19 -4.38 19.58
C VAL A 42 -0.68 -3.37 18.54
N LYS A 43 -0.05 -3.32 17.37
CA LYS A 43 -0.39 -2.38 16.28
C LYS A 43 -1.92 -2.31 16.16
N SER A 44 -2.51 -1.19 16.55
CA SER A 44 -3.97 -1.08 16.68
C SER A 44 -4.66 -1.37 15.33
N SER A 45 -5.91 -1.82 15.36
CA SER A 45 -6.75 -2.00 14.16
C SER A 45 -6.73 -0.78 13.23
N ALA A 46 -6.62 0.42 13.80
CA ALA A 46 -6.43 1.68 13.07
C ALA A 46 -5.12 1.72 12.25
N ALA A 47 -4.01 1.21 12.78
CA ALA A 47 -2.74 1.11 12.06
C ALA A 47 -2.82 0.11 10.88
N HIS A 48 -3.56 -0.99 11.04
CA HIS A 48 -3.84 -1.93 9.95
C HIS A 48 -4.71 -1.28 8.86
N GLY A 49 -5.77 -0.55 9.23
CA GLY A 49 -6.61 0.18 8.28
C GLY A 49 -5.84 1.19 7.43
N VAL A 50 -4.96 1.99 8.06
CA VAL A 50 -4.10 2.95 7.33
C VAL A 50 -3.18 2.23 6.35
N ARG A 51 -2.54 1.13 6.78
CA ARG A 51 -1.63 0.38 5.92
C ARG A 51 -2.36 -0.20 4.70
N SER A 52 -3.58 -0.70 4.87
CA SER A 52 -4.41 -1.21 3.78
C SER A 52 -4.71 -0.13 2.72
N VAL A 53 -5.04 1.10 3.14
CA VAL A 53 -5.27 2.22 2.21
C VAL A 53 -3.99 2.57 1.44
N ILE A 54 -2.83 2.60 2.11
CA ILE A 54 -1.54 2.85 1.44
C ILE A 54 -1.25 1.76 0.40
N THR A 55 -1.41 0.49 0.76
CA THR A 55 -1.16 -0.63 -0.15
C THR A 55 -2.10 -0.59 -1.36
N ALA A 56 -3.40 -0.40 -1.14
CA ALA A 56 -4.36 -0.31 -2.23
C ALA A 56 -4.07 0.87 -3.17
N ARG A 57 -3.66 2.03 -2.62
CA ARG A 57 -3.25 3.19 -3.42
C ARG A 57 -2.06 2.85 -4.32
N SER A 58 -1.04 2.18 -3.79
CA SER A 58 0.12 1.77 -4.58
C SER A 58 -0.27 0.88 -5.75
N HIS A 59 -1.17 -0.10 -5.54
CA HIS A 59 -1.67 -0.94 -6.62
C HIS A 59 -2.46 -0.16 -7.68
N LEU A 60 -3.26 0.84 -7.31
CA LEU A 60 -3.95 1.68 -8.29
C LEU A 60 -2.97 2.53 -9.12
N VAL A 61 -1.91 3.05 -8.49
CA VAL A 61 -0.84 3.78 -9.21
C VAL A 61 -0.12 2.86 -10.19
N GLU A 62 0.20 1.64 -9.79
CA GLU A 62 0.79 0.62 -10.67
C GLU A 62 -0.14 0.26 -11.83
N ALA A 63 -1.44 0.06 -11.56
CA ALA A 63 -2.45 -0.20 -12.58
C ALA A 63 -2.55 0.94 -13.60
N ARG A 64 -2.54 2.20 -13.15
CA ARG A 64 -2.53 3.38 -14.03
C ARG A 64 -1.29 3.40 -14.92
N VAL A 65 -0.10 3.12 -14.37
CA VAL A 65 1.15 3.07 -15.15
C VAL A 65 1.11 1.93 -16.17
N ARG A 66 0.62 0.76 -15.79
CA ARG A 66 0.44 -0.38 -16.70
C ARG A 66 -0.51 -0.02 -17.84
N LEU A 67 -1.61 0.66 -17.54
CA LEU A 67 -2.56 1.13 -18.54
C LEU A 67 -1.92 2.14 -19.51
N ASP A 68 -1.10 3.06 -19.01
CA ASP A 68 -0.33 3.99 -19.84
C ASP A 68 0.65 3.27 -20.78
N HIS A 69 1.23 2.15 -20.35
CA HIS A 69 2.08 1.33 -21.20
C HIS A 69 1.27 0.57 -22.26
N ILE A 70 0.11 0.02 -21.90
CA ILE A 70 -0.80 -0.64 -22.86
C ILE A 70 -1.23 0.34 -23.95
N ILE A 71 -1.65 1.55 -23.56
CA ILE A 71 -2.04 2.61 -24.52
C ILE A 71 -0.88 2.91 -25.48
N ARG A 72 0.35 3.05 -24.98
CA ARG A 72 1.52 3.26 -25.87
C ARG A 72 1.77 2.09 -26.80
N GLY A 73 1.63 0.86 -26.30
CA GLY A 73 1.80 -0.35 -27.09
C GLY A 73 0.82 -0.39 -28.25
N LEU A 74 -0.46 -0.10 -27.98
CA LEU A 74 -1.50 0.00 -29.00
C LEU A 74 -1.21 1.14 -29.99
N CYS A 75 -0.86 2.34 -29.52
CA CYS A 75 -0.47 3.42 -30.43
C CYS A 75 0.68 3.00 -31.37
N ALA A 76 1.67 2.28 -30.85
CA ALA A 76 2.83 1.84 -31.62
C ALA A 76 2.47 0.83 -32.72
N THR A 77 1.46 -0.04 -32.54
CA THR A 77 1.01 -0.97 -33.59
C THR A 77 0.39 -0.23 -34.78
N PHE A 78 -0.12 0.97 -34.57
CA PHE A 78 -0.64 1.86 -35.61
C PHE A 78 0.37 2.92 -36.08
N GLY A 79 1.66 2.76 -35.74
CA GLY A 79 2.72 3.68 -36.16
C GLY A 79 2.76 5.02 -35.40
N TYR A 80 1.90 5.21 -34.40
CA TYR A 80 1.84 6.44 -33.61
C TYR A 80 2.66 6.34 -32.32
N ARG A 81 3.48 7.37 -32.04
CA ARG A 81 4.34 7.42 -30.83
C ARG A 81 4.01 8.64 -29.99
N PRO A 82 3.26 8.50 -28.87
CA PRO A 82 2.80 9.63 -28.06
C PRO A 82 3.90 10.36 -27.25
N GLY A 83 5.18 10.05 -27.44
CA GLY A 83 6.31 10.65 -26.71
C GLY A 83 6.34 10.33 -25.20
N ALA A 84 7.38 10.79 -24.50
CA ALA A 84 7.59 10.49 -23.08
C ALA A 84 6.64 11.26 -22.13
N GLY A 85 6.54 10.79 -20.88
CA GLY A 85 5.78 11.43 -19.79
C GLY A 85 4.34 10.92 -19.63
N GLN A 86 3.72 11.16 -18.47
CA GLN A 86 2.38 10.64 -18.09
C GLN A 86 1.39 11.75 -17.70
N GLY A 87 1.76 13.02 -17.94
CA GLY A 87 0.98 14.21 -17.57
C GLY A 87 -0.04 14.64 -18.62
N LYS A 88 -0.57 15.86 -18.49
CA LYS A 88 -1.59 16.42 -19.38
C LYS A 88 -1.18 16.35 -20.86
N ALA A 89 0.03 16.78 -21.19
CA ALA A 89 0.54 16.73 -22.57
C ALA A 89 0.57 15.32 -23.17
N PHE A 90 0.77 14.28 -22.35
CA PHE A 90 0.68 12.90 -22.82
C PHE A 90 -0.76 12.51 -23.16
N LEU A 91 -1.73 12.92 -22.34
CA LEU A 91 -3.15 12.68 -22.61
C LEU A 91 -3.61 13.39 -23.89
N GLU A 92 -3.25 14.65 -24.10
CA GLU A 92 -3.55 15.38 -25.32
C GLU A 92 -3.03 14.63 -26.57
N ARG A 93 -1.81 14.08 -26.50
CA ARG A 93 -1.26 13.28 -27.59
C ARG A 93 -2.01 11.95 -27.77
N ILE A 94 -2.48 11.30 -26.72
CA ILE A 94 -3.30 10.09 -26.86
C ILE A 94 -4.67 10.42 -27.47
N MET A 95 -5.27 11.56 -27.13
CA MET A 95 -6.54 11.97 -27.73
C MET A 95 -6.41 12.14 -29.24
N HIS A 96 -5.28 12.65 -29.74
CA HIS A 96 -5.00 12.64 -31.19
C HIS A 96 -4.95 11.21 -31.77
N ALA A 97 -4.42 10.24 -31.02
CA ALA A 97 -4.40 8.83 -31.45
C ALA A 97 -5.81 8.23 -31.57
N ALA A 98 -6.80 8.80 -30.85
CA ALA A 98 -8.18 8.34 -30.93
C ALA A 98 -8.82 8.60 -32.30
N HIS A 99 -8.24 9.48 -33.12
CA HIS A 99 -8.68 9.72 -34.50
C HIS A 99 -8.09 8.74 -35.52
N ILE A 100 -7.19 7.85 -35.11
CA ILE A 100 -6.61 6.84 -36.00
C ILE A 100 -7.67 5.74 -36.24
N PRO A 101 -8.03 5.45 -37.50
CA PRO A 101 -8.99 4.41 -37.83
C PRO A 101 -8.61 3.05 -37.22
N GLY A 102 -9.56 2.39 -36.56
CA GLY A 102 -9.35 1.10 -35.90
C GLY A 102 -8.70 1.15 -34.50
N LEU A 103 -8.22 2.32 -34.05
CA LEU A 103 -7.63 2.50 -32.71
C LEU A 103 -8.55 3.31 -31.77
N GLY A 104 -9.38 4.19 -32.33
CA GLY A 104 -10.16 5.18 -31.58
C GLY A 104 -10.97 4.67 -30.40
N GLU A 105 -11.80 3.66 -30.63
CA GLU A 105 -12.68 3.11 -29.60
C GLU A 105 -11.89 2.50 -28.44
N ALA A 106 -10.85 1.70 -28.76
CA ALA A 106 -9.99 1.10 -27.74
C ALA A 106 -9.31 2.16 -26.87
N ILE A 107 -8.80 3.23 -27.49
CA ILE A 107 -8.21 4.35 -26.76
C ILE A 107 -9.22 5.05 -25.86
N ALA A 108 -10.44 5.28 -26.34
CA ALA A 108 -11.49 5.92 -25.55
C ALA A 108 -11.84 5.10 -24.30
N PHE A 109 -12.01 3.78 -24.42
CA PHE A 109 -12.25 2.90 -23.28
C PHE A 109 -11.10 2.93 -22.27
N LEU A 110 -9.85 2.84 -22.73
CA LEU A 110 -8.68 2.86 -21.86
C LEU A 110 -8.49 4.21 -21.17
N LEU A 111 -8.77 5.33 -21.85
CA LEU A 111 -8.74 6.66 -21.25
C LEU A 111 -9.82 6.83 -20.18
N SER A 112 -11.02 6.27 -20.38
CA SER A 112 -12.09 6.27 -19.39
C SER A 112 -11.68 5.53 -18.11
N VAL A 113 -11.16 4.31 -18.24
CA VAL A 113 -10.64 3.53 -17.09
C VAL A 113 -9.49 4.26 -16.40
N ARG A 114 -8.61 4.90 -17.16
CA ARG A 114 -7.50 5.69 -16.62
C ARG A 114 -8.01 6.86 -15.78
N ALA A 115 -9.03 7.57 -16.25
CA ALA A 115 -9.63 8.69 -15.53
C ALA A 115 -10.20 8.24 -14.19
N GLU A 116 -10.93 7.12 -14.18
CA GLU A 116 -11.46 6.53 -12.95
C GLU A 116 -10.35 6.14 -11.97
N LEU A 117 -9.29 5.47 -12.44
CA LEU A 117 -8.12 5.15 -11.60
C LEU A 117 -7.52 6.41 -10.97
N MET A 118 -7.40 7.51 -11.72
CA MET A 118 -6.88 8.75 -11.18
C MET A 118 -7.79 9.36 -10.11
N GLU A 119 -9.12 9.33 -10.29
CA GLU A 119 -10.06 9.82 -9.29
C GLU A 119 -10.00 8.98 -8.00
N GLN A 120 -9.95 7.65 -8.12
CA GLN A 120 -9.80 6.78 -6.95
C GLN A 120 -8.48 7.02 -6.21
N ILE A 121 -7.36 7.21 -6.92
CA ILE A 121 -6.06 7.56 -6.30
C ILE A 121 -6.16 8.89 -5.54
N LYS A 122 -6.80 9.92 -6.14
CA LYS A 122 -6.99 11.23 -5.49
C LYS A 122 -7.82 11.12 -4.21
N GLU A 123 -8.90 10.33 -4.24
CA GLU A 123 -9.76 10.12 -3.08
C GLU A 123 -9.01 9.39 -1.96
N MET A 124 -8.20 8.37 -2.30
CA MET A 124 -7.33 7.71 -1.33
C MET A 124 -6.27 8.65 -0.75
N ASP A 125 -5.68 9.53 -1.57
CA ASP A 125 -4.76 10.57 -1.11
C ASP A 125 -5.42 11.56 -0.15
N ARG A 126 -6.69 11.93 -0.40
CA ARG A 126 -7.48 12.78 0.50
C ARG A 126 -7.71 12.08 1.84
N ARG A 127 -8.12 10.80 1.83
CA ARG A 127 -8.34 10.01 3.05
C ARG A 127 -7.05 9.87 3.86
N LEU A 128 -5.92 9.58 3.22
CA LEU A 128 -4.62 9.48 3.88
C LEU A 128 -4.20 10.81 4.52
N ARG A 129 -4.46 11.95 3.86
CA ARG A 129 -4.21 13.28 4.45
C ARG A 129 -5.05 13.53 5.70
N VAL A 130 -6.34 13.20 5.68
CA VAL A 130 -7.22 13.33 6.86
C VAL A 130 -6.69 12.50 8.04
N ILE A 131 -6.29 11.25 7.78
CA ILE A 131 -5.73 10.36 8.81
C ILE A 131 -4.38 10.88 9.34
N ALA A 132 -3.54 11.46 8.48
CA ALA A 132 -2.27 12.04 8.90
C ALA A 132 -2.46 13.27 9.82
N VAL A 133 -3.46 14.11 9.54
CA VAL A 133 -3.77 15.30 10.35
C VAL A 133 -4.35 14.92 11.72
N SER A 134 -5.22 13.90 11.78
CA SER A 134 -5.83 13.44 13.05
C SER A 134 -4.86 12.74 13.99
N ARG A 135 -3.66 12.37 13.53
CA ARG A 135 -2.64 11.65 14.30
C ARG A 135 -1.52 12.54 14.87
N LYS A 136 -1.56 13.86 14.66
CA LYS A 136 -0.57 14.77 15.27
C LYS A 136 -0.66 14.68 16.81
N PRO A 137 0.48 14.51 17.53
CA PRO A 137 0.45 14.36 18.98
C PRO A 137 0.06 15.69 19.64
N VAL A 138 -0.89 15.61 20.57
CA VAL A 138 -1.07 16.65 21.61
C VAL A 138 0.25 16.71 22.37
N LYS A 139 0.94 17.86 22.32
CA LYS A 139 2.10 18.12 23.17
C LYS A 139 1.62 18.10 24.62
N SER A 140 1.93 17.05 25.37
CA SER A 140 1.81 17.05 26.83
C SER A 140 2.91 17.97 27.37
N SER A 141 2.50 19.12 27.91
CA SER A 141 3.31 19.95 28.81
C SER A 141 3.08 19.52 30.25
#